data_AF-A0A3E1E9G3-F1
#
_entry.id   AF-A0A3E1E9G3-F1
#
_cell.length_a   1.000
_cell.length_b   1.000
_cell.length_c   1.000
_cell.angle_alpha   90.00
_cell.angle_beta   90.00
_cell.angle_gamma   90.00
#
_symmetry.space_group_name_H-M   'P 1'
#
loop_
_entity.id
_entity.type
_entity.pdbx_description
1 polymer ?
#
loop_
_entity_poly.entity_id
_entity_poly.type
_entity_poly.pdbx_seq_one_letter_code
_entity_poly.pdbx_strand_id
1 'polypeptide(L)'
;MRRTFFTFLTLLVLWVVVAQVNHALAGTHVYLFVGGLFVTYAALQLPLRAGLAAVLLAGLICDANSPVPFGLHTLLFAAAHAVISNLRDHVPRDETVARVIVALLANLALSLVFSFVLIGRGPVPAAVWPRLIFDLVCSQVFLALVAPWFFALQARTLVLARVERDTLA
;
A
#
# COMPACT_ATOMS: atom_id res chain seq x y z
N MET A 1 -15.96 -13.88 0.89
CA MET A 1 -15.48 -13.62 2.27
C MET A 1 -14.08 -14.19 2.51
N ARG A 2 -13.80 -15.48 2.29
CA ARG A 2 -12.45 -16.07 2.51
C ARG A 2 -11.32 -15.30 1.81
N ARG A 3 -11.47 -14.96 0.53
CA ARG A 3 -10.48 -14.17 -0.24
C ARG A 3 -10.16 -12.83 0.42
N THR A 4 -11.18 -12.07 0.80
CA THR A 4 -11.06 -10.82 1.55
C THR A 4 -10.34 -11.02 2.86
N PHE A 5 -10.73 -12.02 3.65
CA PHE A 5 -10.14 -12.30 4.96
C PHE A 5 -8.63 -12.60 4.88
N PHE A 6 -8.23 -13.53 4.02
CA PHE A 6 -6.81 -13.89 3.89
C PHE A 6 -5.97 -12.76 3.28
N THR A 7 -6.53 -12.00 2.33
CA THR A 7 -5.85 -10.81 1.81
C THR A 7 -5.67 -9.77 2.92
N PHE A 8 -6.74 -9.48 3.66
CA PHE A 8 -6.67 -8.56 4.79
C PHE A 8 -5.66 -9.00 5.85
N LEU A 9 -5.55 -10.31 6.14
CA LEU A 9 -4.54 -10.83 7.06
C LEU A 9 -3.12 -10.51 6.58
N THR A 10 -2.83 -10.65 5.28
CA THR A 10 -1.51 -10.26 4.74
C THR A 10 -1.27 -8.75 4.83
N LEU A 11 -2.31 -7.93 4.66
CA LEU A 11 -2.22 -6.48 4.83
C LEU A 11 -2.01 -6.09 6.30
N LEU A 12 -2.61 -6.83 7.23
CA LEU A 12 -2.37 -6.68 8.66
C LEU A 12 -0.91 -6.99 9.01
N VAL A 13 -0.37 -8.09 8.47
CA VAL A 13 1.05 -8.43 8.64
C VAL A 13 1.94 -7.32 8.09
N LEU A 14 1.65 -6.80 6.89
CA LEU A 14 2.37 -5.67 6.32
C LEU A 14 2.34 -4.46 7.27
N TRP A 15 1.16 -4.10 7.77
CA TRP A 15 1.00 -2.98 8.68
C TRP A 15 1.84 -3.16 9.95
N VAL A 16 1.79 -4.34 10.58
CA VAL A 16 2.59 -4.64 11.78
C VAL A 16 4.08 -4.52 11.49
N VAL A 17 4.56 -5.15 10.41
CA VAL A 17 5.98 -5.12 10.05
C VAL A 17 6.45 -3.69 9.81
N VAL A 18 5.70 -2.92 9.01
CA VAL A 18 6.04 -1.53 8.70
C VAL A 18 6.02 -0.64 9.94
N ALA A 19 5.05 -0.84 10.85
CA ALA A 19 5.00 -0.12 12.12
C ALA A 19 6.27 -0.39 12.96
N GLN A 20 6.73 -1.65 13.02
CA GLN A 20 7.96 -1.99 13.73
C GLN A 20 9.21 -1.43 13.05
N VAL A 21 9.29 -1.46 11.72
CA VAL A 21 10.41 -0.84 10.98
C VAL A 21 10.45 0.67 11.22
N ASN A 22 9.30 1.36 11.14
CA ASN A 22 9.22 2.79 11.43
C ASN A 22 9.58 3.11 12.88
N HIS A 23 9.20 2.25 13.83
CA HIS A 23 9.63 2.40 15.22
C HIS A 23 11.14 2.29 15.36
N ALA A 24 11.77 1.30 14.71
CA ALA A 24 13.23 1.12 14.72
C ALA A 24 13.98 2.27 14.04
N LEU A 25 13.40 2.84 12.97
CA LEU A 25 13.98 3.96 12.23
C LEU A 25 13.72 5.33 12.88
N ALA A 26 12.85 5.42 13.89
CA ALA A 26 12.48 6.67 14.53
C ALA A 26 13.69 7.49 15.03
N GLY A 27 14.74 6.82 15.52
CA GLY A 27 16.00 7.46 15.95
C GLY A 27 16.82 8.11 14.83
N THR A 28 16.60 7.70 13.57
CA THR A 28 17.23 8.28 12.37
C THR A 28 16.37 9.34 11.67
N HIS A 29 15.20 9.67 12.24
CA HIS A 29 14.23 10.61 11.69
C HIS A 29 13.68 10.26 10.29
N VAL A 30 13.82 9.00 9.85
CA VAL A 30 13.28 8.48 8.60
C VAL A 30 11.91 7.87 8.85
N TYR A 31 10.94 8.23 8.03
CA TYR A 31 9.62 7.61 8.03
C TYR A 31 9.32 6.93 6.69
N LEU A 32 9.01 5.64 6.73
CA LEU A 32 8.64 4.85 5.56
C LEU A 32 7.13 4.78 5.39
N PHE A 33 6.66 5.18 4.22
CA PHE A 33 5.28 5.04 3.80
C PHE A 33 5.18 4.04 2.64
N VAL A 34 4.39 2.97 2.84
CA VAL A 34 4.19 1.90 1.84
C VAL A 34 2.73 1.73 1.44
N GLY A 35 1.98 2.83 1.37
CA GLY A 35 0.58 2.85 0.95
C GLY A 35 0.31 2.07 -0.35
N GLY A 36 1.22 2.12 -1.32
CA GLY A 36 1.08 1.38 -2.58
C GLY A 36 0.94 -0.14 -2.38
N LEU A 37 1.66 -0.73 -1.41
CA LEU A 37 1.58 -2.18 -1.14
C LEU A 37 0.24 -2.61 -0.58
N PHE A 38 -0.48 -1.71 0.10
CA PHE A 38 -1.80 -2.01 0.64
C PHE A 38 -2.86 -2.19 -0.46
N VAL A 39 -2.65 -1.60 -1.64
CA VAL A 39 -3.67 -1.54 -2.70
C VAL A 39 -3.32 -2.36 -3.94
N THR A 40 -2.06 -2.39 -4.35
CA THR A 40 -1.69 -2.84 -5.72
C THR A 40 -2.07 -4.28 -6.00
N TYR A 41 -1.75 -5.22 -5.11
CA TYR A 41 -2.08 -6.62 -5.34
C TYR A 41 -3.59 -6.85 -5.39
N ALA A 42 -4.32 -6.26 -4.43
CA ALA A 42 -5.77 -6.37 -4.35
C ALA A 42 -6.45 -5.83 -5.62
N ALA A 43 -5.97 -4.70 -6.13
CA ALA A 43 -6.55 -4.04 -7.30
C ALA A 43 -6.25 -4.75 -8.63
N LEU A 44 -5.06 -5.33 -8.78
CA LEU A 44 -4.63 -5.99 -10.02
C LEU A 44 -5.06 -7.46 -10.10
N GLN A 45 -5.03 -8.19 -8.97
CA GLN A 45 -5.16 -9.65 -8.97
C GLN A 45 -6.50 -10.15 -8.43
N LEU A 46 -7.24 -9.36 -7.64
CA LEU A 46 -8.47 -9.83 -7.01
C LEU A 46 -9.73 -9.29 -7.73
N PRO A 47 -10.88 -9.98 -7.57
CA PRO A 47 -12.17 -9.43 -7.94
C PRO A 47 -12.46 -8.13 -7.17
N LEU A 48 -13.03 -7.14 -7.85
CA LEU A 48 -13.22 -5.77 -7.36
C LEU A 48 -13.77 -5.72 -5.93
N ARG A 49 -14.86 -6.43 -5.65
CA ARG A 49 -15.51 -6.43 -4.33
C ARG A 49 -14.63 -7.04 -3.24
N ALA A 50 -13.91 -8.12 -3.56
CA ALA A 50 -13.09 -8.82 -2.58
C ALA A 50 -11.83 -8.04 -2.23
N GLY A 51 -11.19 -7.45 -3.25
CA GLY A 51 -10.02 -6.58 -3.09
C GLY A 51 -10.38 -5.29 -2.36
N LEU A 52 -11.43 -4.59 -2.80
CA LEU A 52 -11.87 -3.34 -2.19
C LEU A 52 -12.20 -3.51 -0.71
N ALA A 53 -12.92 -4.56 -0.34
CA ALA A 53 -13.24 -4.83 1.07
C ALA A 53 -11.98 -5.04 1.93
N ALA A 54 -10.96 -5.74 1.42
CA ALA A 54 -9.71 -5.96 2.15
C ALA A 54 -8.93 -4.65 2.32
N VAL A 55 -8.90 -3.84 1.26
CA VAL A 55 -8.25 -2.52 1.25
C VAL A 55 -8.94 -1.54 2.20
N LEU A 56 -10.28 -1.52 2.24
CA LEU A 56 -11.04 -0.67 3.16
C LEU A 56 -10.72 -1.03 4.61
N LEU A 57 -10.71 -2.32 4.96
CA LEU A 57 -10.34 -2.76 6.30
C LEU A 57 -8.90 -2.38 6.66
N ALA A 58 -7.96 -2.51 5.72
CA ALA A 58 -6.58 -2.09 5.94
C ALA A 58 -6.46 -0.56 6.13
N GLY A 59 -7.20 0.22 5.34
CA GLY A 59 -7.31 1.67 5.48
C GLY A 59 -7.83 2.08 6.85
N LEU A 60 -8.87 1.41 7.35
CA LEU A 60 -9.42 1.66 8.68
C LEU A 60 -8.42 1.39 9.80
N ILE A 61 -7.60 0.34 9.67
CA ILE A 61 -6.50 0.07 10.62
C ILE A 61 -5.46 1.19 10.58
N CYS A 62 -5.05 1.63 9.39
CA CYS A 62 -4.10 2.74 9.25
C CYS A 62 -4.67 4.02 9.86
N ASP A 63 -5.94 4.34 9.58
CA ASP A 63 -6.63 5.53 10.11
C ASP A 63 -6.77 5.49 11.63
N ALA A 64 -7.02 4.32 12.24
CA ALA A 64 -7.12 4.19 13.69
C ALA A 64 -5.80 4.39 14.43
N ASN A 65 -4.65 4.27 13.74
CA ASN A 65 -3.32 4.26 14.36
C ASN A 65 -2.40 5.39 13.85
N SER A 66 -2.94 6.35 13.09
CA SER A 66 -2.15 7.44 12.54
C SER A 66 -2.74 8.80 12.91
N PRO A 67 -1.90 9.84 13.07
CA PRO A 67 -2.35 11.19 13.43
C PRO A 67 -2.87 11.95 12.20
N VAL A 68 -3.76 11.34 11.43
CA VAL A 68 -4.44 11.96 10.28
C VAL A 68 -5.95 11.97 10.52
N PRO A 69 -6.73 12.77 9.78
CA PRO A 69 -8.19 12.70 9.86
C PRO A 69 -8.67 11.28 9.58
N PHE A 70 -9.44 10.72 10.52
CA PHE A 70 -9.97 9.37 10.38
C PHE A 70 -10.75 9.22 9.07
N GLY A 71 -10.49 8.14 8.34
CA GLY A 71 -11.05 7.87 7.02
C GLY A 71 -10.18 8.32 5.85
N LEU A 72 -9.11 9.09 6.07
CA LEU A 72 -8.25 9.57 4.98
C LEU A 72 -7.51 8.42 4.27
N HIS A 73 -6.88 7.50 5.01
CA HIS A 73 -6.26 6.31 4.41
C HIS A 73 -7.30 5.46 3.71
N THR A 74 -8.43 5.21 4.37
CA THR A 74 -9.52 4.41 3.82
C THR A 74 -10.00 4.95 2.48
N LEU A 75 -10.25 6.26 2.39
CA LEU A 75 -10.69 6.92 1.17
C LEU A 75 -9.62 6.89 0.08
N LEU A 76 -8.38 7.24 0.42
CA LEU A 76 -7.29 7.27 -0.56
C LEU A 76 -6.93 5.88 -1.08
N PHE A 77 -6.95 4.87 -0.22
CA PHE A 77 -6.71 3.49 -0.63
C PHE A 77 -7.87 2.95 -1.48
N ALA A 78 -9.12 3.26 -1.15
CA ALA A 78 -10.27 2.91 -1.98
C ALA A 78 -10.18 3.58 -3.37
N ALA A 79 -9.83 4.86 -3.42
CA ALA A 79 -9.64 5.60 -4.67
C ALA A 79 -8.49 5.01 -5.51
N ALA A 80 -7.33 4.76 -4.90
CA ALA A 80 -6.19 4.13 -5.58
C ALA A 80 -6.55 2.73 -6.10
N HIS A 81 -7.25 1.91 -5.29
CA HIS A 81 -7.75 0.61 -5.73
C HIS A 81 -8.68 0.76 -6.94
N ALA A 82 -9.65 1.68 -6.90
CA ALA A 82 -10.58 1.89 -8.01
C ALA A 82 -9.84 2.30 -9.30
N VAL A 83 -8.90 3.25 -9.22
CA VAL A 83 -8.11 3.70 -10.37
C VAL A 83 -7.28 2.54 -10.95
N ILE A 84 -6.54 1.82 -10.11
CA ILE A 84 -5.71 0.70 -10.56
C ILE A 84 -6.57 -0.43 -11.14
N SER A 85 -7.72 -0.75 -10.52
CA SER A 85 -8.63 -1.78 -11.04
C SER A 85 -9.25 -1.42 -12.40
N ASN A 86 -9.46 -0.14 -12.70
CA ASN A 86 -9.92 0.29 -14.03
C ASN A 86 -8.80 0.21 -15.08
N LEU A 87 -7.54 0.43 -14.66
CA LEU A 87 -6.39 0.39 -15.55
C LEU A 87 -5.80 -1.02 -15.72
N ARG A 88 -6.20 -1.99 -14.89
CA ARG A 88 -5.56 -3.30 -14.80
C ARG A 88 -5.53 -4.09 -16.12
N ASP A 89 -6.52 -3.89 -16.99
CA ASP A 89 -6.63 -4.61 -18.26
C ASP A 89 -5.58 -4.10 -19.29
N HIS A 90 -4.98 -2.94 -19.03
CA HIS A 90 -3.91 -2.34 -19.84
C HIS A 90 -2.51 -2.63 -19.26
N VAL A 91 -2.41 -3.31 -18.12
CA VAL A 91 -1.16 -3.59 -17.43
C VAL A 91 -0.84 -5.09 -17.53
N PRO A 92 0.39 -5.50 -17.87
CA PRO A 92 0.82 -6.89 -17.82
C PRO A 92 0.93 -7.39 -16.36
N ARG A 93 -0.22 -7.63 -15.74
CA ARG A 93 -0.37 -7.93 -14.29
C ARG A 93 0.30 -9.22 -13.83
N ASP A 94 0.62 -10.12 -14.74
CA ASP A 94 1.33 -11.37 -14.45
C ASP A 94 2.82 -11.13 -14.20
N GLU A 95 3.38 -10.10 -14.82
CA GLU A 95 4.77 -9.70 -14.62
C GLU A 95 4.96 -9.03 -13.26
N THR A 96 5.87 -9.57 -12.46
CA THR A 96 6.22 -9.00 -11.15
C THR A 96 6.73 -7.56 -11.29
N VAL A 97 7.54 -7.28 -12.32
CA VAL A 97 8.11 -5.95 -12.55
C VAL A 97 7.01 -4.90 -12.77
N ALA A 98 6.02 -5.20 -13.64
CA ALA A 98 4.89 -4.32 -13.87
C ALA A 98 4.09 -4.05 -12.59
N ARG A 99 3.85 -5.07 -11.77
CA ARG A 99 3.18 -4.91 -10.46
C ARG A 99 3.97 -4.01 -9.51
N VAL A 100 5.29 -4.15 -9.47
CA VAL A 100 6.17 -3.30 -8.64
C VAL A 100 6.11 -1.84 -9.13
N ILE A 101 6.18 -1.61 -10.44
CA ILE A 101 6.05 -0.26 -11.02
C ILE A 101 4.71 0.38 -10.62
N VAL A 102 3.59 -0.36 -10.76
CA VAL A 102 2.28 0.15 -10.34
C VAL A 102 2.25 0.48 -8.84
N ALA A 103 2.89 -0.33 -7.99
CA ALA A 103 2.97 -0.05 -6.56
C ALA A 103 3.81 1.17 -6.22
N LEU A 104 4.93 1.38 -6.90
CA LEU A 104 5.77 2.58 -6.74
C LEU A 104 5.01 3.84 -7.14
N LEU A 105 4.33 3.80 -8.29
CA LEU A 105 3.49 4.90 -8.79
C LEU A 105 2.32 5.19 -7.84
N ALA A 106 1.63 4.16 -7.37
CA ALA A 106 0.55 4.30 -6.39
C ALA A 106 1.07 4.91 -5.09
N ASN A 107 2.22 4.43 -4.59
CA ASN A 107 2.83 4.95 -3.37
C ASN A 107 3.26 6.41 -3.51
N LEU A 108 3.81 6.78 -4.67
CA LEU A 108 4.19 8.15 -4.98
C LEU A 108 2.96 9.06 -4.97
N ALA A 109 1.91 8.69 -5.71
CA ALA A 109 0.68 9.46 -5.77
C ALA A 109 0.03 9.62 -4.39
N LEU A 110 -0.08 8.53 -3.61
CA LEU A 110 -0.61 8.56 -2.25
C LEU A 110 0.23 9.48 -1.34
N SER A 111 1.55 9.35 -1.37
CA SER A 111 2.46 10.18 -0.56
C SER A 111 2.34 11.67 -0.88
N LEU A 112 2.21 12.01 -2.17
CA LEU A 112 2.02 13.39 -2.61
C LEU A 112 0.67 13.94 -2.11
N VAL A 113 -0.41 13.19 -2.26
CA VAL A 113 -1.73 13.61 -1.78
C VAL A 113 -1.72 13.79 -0.26
N PHE A 114 -1.13 12.85 0.51
CA PHE A 114 -0.96 13.00 1.95
C PHE A 114 -0.18 14.25 2.32
N SER A 115 0.92 14.50 1.61
CA SER A 115 1.74 15.69 1.83
C SER A 115 0.92 16.95 1.64
N PHE A 116 0.19 17.11 0.53
CA PHE A 116 -0.64 18.28 0.29
C PHE A 116 -1.78 18.45 1.31
N VAL A 117 -2.46 17.36 1.69
CA VAL A 117 -3.57 17.40 2.67
C VAL A 117 -3.08 17.82 4.06
N LEU A 118 -1.91 17.38 4.48
CA LEU A 118 -1.35 17.69 5.81
C LEU A 118 -0.66 19.06 5.84
N ILE A 119 0.03 19.44 4.76
CA ILE A 119 0.74 20.72 4.62
C ILE A 119 -0.25 21.88 4.43
N GLY A 120 -1.36 21.68 3.70
CA GLY A 120 -2.33 22.73 3.39
C GLY A 120 -3.09 23.32 4.59
N ARG A 121 -2.78 22.88 5.83
CA ARG A 121 -3.43 23.31 7.07
C ARG A 121 -2.67 24.38 7.86
N GLY A 122 -1.52 24.86 7.39
CA GLY A 122 -0.79 25.94 8.07
C GLY A 122 0.26 26.65 7.19
N PRO A 123 0.80 27.81 7.66
CA PRO A 123 1.91 28.47 6.98
C PRO A 123 3.18 27.62 7.13
N VAL A 124 3.65 27.06 6.02
CA VAL A 124 4.70 26.04 6.04
C VAL A 124 6.09 26.67 5.86
N PRO A 125 7.04 26.43 6.77
CA PRO A 125 8.44 26.74 6.54
C PRO A 125 8.96 25.92 5.35
N ALA A 126 9.62 26.56 4.38
CA ALA A 126 10.27 25.87 3.25
C ALA A 126 11.23 24.74 3.69
N ALA A 127 11.69 24.77 4.95
CA ALA A 127 12.53 23.77 5.59
C ALA A 127 11.91 22.35 5.72
N VAL A 128 10.59 22.17 5.54
CA VAL A 128 9.95 20.85 5.64
C VAL A 128 10.14 19.99 4.38
N TRP A 129 10.30 20.64 3.21
CA TRP A 129 10.37 19.96 1.91
C TRP A 129 11.53 18.96 1.77
N PRO A 130 12.79 19.28 2.16
CA PRO A 130 13.90 18.34 2.03
C PRO A 130 13.65 17.03 2.80
N ARG A 131 13.04 17.12 3.98
CA ARG A 131 12.70 15.95 4.79
C ARG A 131 11.63 15.09 4.12
N LEU A 132 10.56 15.70 3.60
CA LEU A 132 9.51 14.96 2.90
C LEU A 132 10.03 14.25 1.65
N ILE A 133 10.92 14.92 0.90
CA ILE A 133 11.56 14.32 -0.27
C ILE A 133 12.44 13.15 0.15
N PHE A 134 13.20 13.29 1.24
CA PHE A 134 14.04 12.20 1.75
C PHE A 134 13.20 10.99 2.20
N ASP A 135 12.15 11.21 3.00
CA ASP A 135 11.23 10.16 3.43
C ASP A 135 10.55 9.48 2.23
N LEU A 136 10.17 10.24 1.21
CA LEU A 136 9.62 9.72 -0.04
C LEU A 136 10.63 8.84 -0.79
N VAL A 137 11.86 9.28 -0.96
CA VAL A 137 12.91 8.49 -1.64
C VAL A 137 13.19 7.20 -0.89
N CYS A 138 13.37 7.27 0.44
CA CYS A 138 13.54 6.10 1.28
C CYS A 138 12.35 5.13 1.17
N SER A 139 11.13 5.66 1.16
CA SER A 139 9.90 4.88 0.99
C SER A 139 9.84 4.16 -0.37
N GLN A 140 10.23 4.83 -1.45
CA GLN A 140 10.26 4.24 -2.80
C GLN A 140 11.31 3.13 -2.91
N VAL A 141 12.53 3.37 -2.40
CA VAL A 141 13.60 2.36 -2.39
C VAL A 141 13.18 1.15 -1.57
N PHE A 142 12.68 1.37 -0.35
CA PHE A 142 12.21 0.30 0.51
C PHE A 142 11.06 -0.50 -0.15
N LEU A 143 10.09 0.19 -0.73
CA LEU A 143 8.97 -0.46 -1.43
C LEU A 143 9.47 -1.29 -2.60
N ALA A 144 10.39 -0.79 -3.42
CA ALA A 144 10.93 -1.53 -4.57
C ALA A 144 11.58 -2.85 -4.15
N LEU A 145 12.26 -2.87 -3.00
CA LEU A 145 12.92 -4.07 -2.45
C LEU A 145 11.92 -5.06 -1.85
N VAL A 146 10.90 -4.58 -1.14
CA VAL A 146 9.94 -5.43 -0.40
C VAL A 146 8.78 -5.90 -1.27
N ALA A 147 8.39 -5.14 -2.29
CA ALA A 147 7.22 -5.41 -3.12
C ALA A 147 7.19 -6.81 -3.75
N PRO A 148 8.27 -7.30 -4.42
CA PRO A 148 8.26 -8.62 -5.04
C PRO A 148 7.97 -9.74 -4.04
N TRP A 149 8.64 -9.68 -2.88
CA TRP A 149 8.46 -10.64 -1.81
C TRP A 149 7.04 -10.58 -1.24
N PHE A 150 6.52 -9.37 -1.00
CA PHE A 150 5.18 -9.21 -0.44
C PHE A 150 4.08 -9.70 -1.39
N PHE A 151 4.19 -9.43 -2.70
CA PHE A 151 3.25 -9.98 -3.68
C PHE A 151 3.29 -11.51 -3.75
N ALA A 152 4.48 -12.11 -3.62
CA ALA A 152 4.62 -13.56 -3.54
C ALA A 152 3.97 -14.12 -2.27
N LEU A 153 4.11 -13.44 -1.13
CA LEU A 153 3.44 -13.81 0.12
C LEU A 153 1.91 -13.81 -0.05
N GLN A 154 1.34 -12.77 -0.66
CA GLN A 154 -0.11 -12.66 -0.89
C GLN A 154 -0.63 -13.77 -1.80
N ALA A 155 0.07 -14.02 -2.92
CA ALA A 155 -0.28 -15.10 -3.84
C ALA A 155 -0.24 -16.47 -3.15
N ARG A 156 0.85 -16.79 -2.46
CA ARG A 156 1.00 -18.07 -1.75
C ARG A 156 -0.03 -18.25 -0.64
N THR A 157 -0.37 -17.18 0.08
CA THR A 157 -1.40 -17.24 1.14
C THR A 157 -2.77 -17.62 0.55
N LEU A 158 -3.13 -17.08 -0.61
CA LEU A 158 -4.41 -17.40 -1.26
C LEU A 158 -4.45 -18.83 -1.83
N VAL A 159 -3.32 -19.33 -2.33
CA VAL A 159 -3.15 -20.73 -2.73
C VAL A 159 -3.28 -21.67 -1.52
N LEU A 160 -2.53 -21.42 -0.45
CA LEU A 160 -2.58 -22.22 0.78
C LEU A 160 -3.97 -22.22 1.41
N ALA A 161 -4.67 -21.09 1.35
CA ALA A 161 -6.04 -20.97 1.79
C ALA A 161 -7.06 -21.68 0.87
N ARG A 162 -6.63 -22.31 -0.23
CA ARG A 162 -7.48 -22.94 -1.26
C ARG A 162 -8.52 -21.99 -1.84
N VAL A 163 -8.16 -20.71 -1.99
CA VAL A 163 -9.02 -19.64 -2.52
C VAL A 163 -8.72 -19.35 -3.99
N GLU A 164 -7.49 -19.60 -4.42
CA GLU A 164 -7.05 -19.59 -5.81
C GLU A 164 -6.57 -21.01 -6.17
N ARG A 165 -6.70 -21.43 -7.43
CA ARG A 165 -6.08 -22.68 -7.92
C ARG A 165 -4.64 -22.38 -8.31
N ASP A 166 -3.71 -23.28 -8.03
CA ASP A 166 -2.35 -23.19 -8.57
C ASP A 166 -2.44 -23.15 -10.10
N THR A 167 -2.01 -22.03 -10.69
CA THR A 167 -1.74 -21.92 -12.13
C THR A 167 -0.32 -22.40 -12.47
N LEU A 168 0.40 -22.96 -11.50
CA LEU A 168 1.64 -23.71 -11.72
C LEU A 168 1.29 -25.18 -11.97
N ALA A 169 0.77 -25.45 -13.17
CA ALA A 169 0.79 -26.76 -13.83
C ALA A 169 1.06 -26.52 -15.32
#